data_AF-B9RBC2-F1
#
_entry.id   AF-B9RBC2-F1
#
_cell.length_a   1.000
_cell.length_b   1.000
_cell.length_c   1.000
_cell.angle_alpha   90.00
_cell.angle_beta   90.00
_cell.angle_gamma   90.00
#
_symmetry.space_group_name_H-M   'P 1'
#
loop_
_entity.id
_entity.type
_entity.pdbx_description
1 polymer ?
#
loop_
_entity_poly.entity_id
_entity_poly.type
_entity_poly.pdbx_seq_one_letter_code
_entity_poly.pdbx_strand_id
1 'polypeptide(L)'
;MAEETKNPARDIPIGLVGSMIVVALAYCLLAAVLCLMVPYRQIDHDAAFSVALVCRYELVQVRSCLGCAARYDHCYACQSSRPSSLSYTHCSYSYDAAMVHSFNEKTGTPVNATVVMIIATAIVAFFTKMDILANLLSISTLFIFMLVAVALLVRRYYVTGEFHQTDYVLNNPNAFAMHADHSAQPHTTDW
;
A
#
# COMPACT_ATOMS: atom_id res chain seq x y z
N MET A 1 4.34 6.95 9.25
CA MET A 1 5.06 5.67 9.45
C MET A 1 6.54 5.79 9.09
N ALA A 2 6.93 6.16 7.87
CA ALA A 2 8.35 6.38 7.55
C ALA A 2 9.02 7.47 8.43
N GLU A 3 8.27 8.53 8.77
CA GLU A 3 8.72 9.64 9.63
C GLU A 3 8.86 9.26 11.12
N GLU A 4 8.21 8.18 11.55
CA GLU A 4 8.22 7.72 12.94
C GLU A 4 9.24 6.58 13.16
N THR A 5 9.95 6.19 12.10
CA THR A 5 10.92 5.10 12.14
C THR A 5 12.33 5.67 12.23
N LYS A 6 13.13 5.17 13.20
CA LYS A 6 14.48 5.70 13.48
C LYS A 6 15.44 5.57 12.28
N ASN A 7 15.34 4.49 11.49
CA ASN A 7 16.12 4.28 10.26
C ASN A 7 15.22 3.85 9.09
N PRO A 8 14.58 4.81 8.39
CA PRO A 8 13.56 4.50 7.38
C PRO A 8 14.12 3.70 6.19
N ALA A 9 15.38 3.93 5.80
CA ALA A 9 15.99 3.27 4.65
C ALA A 9 16.15 1.75 4.82
N ARG A 10 16.25 1.25 6.05
CA ARG A 10 16.45 -0.18 6.35
C ARG A 10 15.23 -0.83 6.98
N ASP A 11 14.55 -0.13 7.87
CA ASP A 11 13.46 -0.70 8.67
C ASP A 11 12.19 -0.92 7.84
N ILE A 12 11.93 -0.05 6.85
CA ILE A 12 10.78 -0.20 5.95
C ILE A 12 10.88 -1.47 5.10
N PRO A 13 11.98 -1.73 4.35
CA PRO A 13 12.08 -2.96 3.56
C PRO A 13 12.17 -4.22 4.43
N ILE A 14 12.84 -4.18 5.59
CA ILE A 14 12.94 -5.36 6.47
C ILE A 14 11.57 -5.75 7.05
N GLY A 15 10.74 -4.77 7.40
CA GLY A 15 9.38 -5.00 7.90
C GLY A 15 8.47 -5.60 6.83
N LEU A 16 8.58 -5.11 5.59
CA LEU A 16 7.81 -5.64 4.46
C LEU A 16 8.19 -7.11 4.18
N VAL A 17 9.48 -7.41 4.02
CA VAL A 17 9.93 -8.79 3.75
C VAL A 17 9.64 -9.72 4.93
N GLY A 18 9.86 -9.25 6.16
CA GLY A 18 9.58 -10.02 7.37
C GLY A 18 8.10 -10.40 7.50
N SER A 19 7.18 -9.46 7.29
CA SER A 19 5.74 -9.75 7.33
C SER A 19 5.30 -10.71 6.22
N MET A 20 5.84 -10.58 5.00
CA MET A 20 5.53 -11.49 3.89
C MET A 20 5.97 -12.93 4.18
N ILE A 21 7.16 -13.14 4.75
CA ILE A 21 7.65 -14.48 5.09
C ILE A 21 6.77 -15.11 6.18
N VAL A 22 6.42 -14.35 7.22
CA VAL A 22 5.56 -14.85 8.32
C VAL A 22 4.18 -15.25 7.79
N VAL A 23 3.56 -14.43 6.94
CA VAL A 23 2.25 -14.75 6.34
C VAL A 23 2.35 -15.95 5.39
N ALA A 24 3.41 -16.05 4.59
CA ALA A 24 3.63 -17.19 3.71
C ALA A 24 3.74 -18.51 4.49
N LEU A 25 4.53 -18.54 5.57
CA LEU A 25 4.64 -19.71 6.42
C LEU A 25 3.31 -20.09 7.08
N ALA A 26 2.57 -19.10 7.58
CA ALA A 26 1.25 -19.33 8.16
C ALA A 26 0.27 -19.94 7.12
N TYR A 27 0.32 -19.47 5.87
CA TYR A 27 -0.52 -20.01 4.78
C TYR A 27 -0.12 -21.44 4.39
N CYS A 28 1.18 -21.74 4.34
CA CYS A 28 1.67 -23.11 4.11
C CYS A 28 1.22 -24.08 5.22
N LEU A 29 1.31 -23.66 6.48
CA LEU A 29 0.83 -24.48 7.61
C LEU A 29 -0.68 -24.70 7.55
N LEU A 30 -1.45 -23.67 7.21
CA LEU A 30 -2.90 -23.77 7.03
C LEU A 30 -3.27 -24.80 5.95
N ALA A 31 -2.60 -24.73 4.79
CA ALA A 31 -2.81 -25.66 3.70
C ALA A 31 -2.43 -27.11 4.09
N ALA A 32 -1.33 -27.29 4.82
CA ALA A 32 -0.91 -28.61 5.31
C ALA A 32 -1.93 -29.22 6.28
N VAL A 33 -2.46 -28.43 7.23
CA VAL A 33 -3.50 -28.88 8.16
C VAL A 33 -4.79 -29.24 7.42
N LEU A 34 -5.20 -28.44 6.44
CA LEU A 34 -6.39 -28.74 5.62
C LEU A 34 -6.23 -30.08 4.88
N CYS A 35 -5.10 -30.27 4.19
CA CYS A 35 -4.81 -31.49 3.42
C CYS A 35 -4.75 -32.73 4.31
N LEU A 36 -4.29 -32.59 5.56
CA LEU A 36 -4.23 -33.70 6.52
C LEU A 36 -5.63 -34.03 7.08
N MET A 37 -6.51 -33.04 7.18
CA MET A 37 -7.80 -33.17 7.83
C MET A 37 -8.95 -33.61 6.90
N VAL A 38 -8.92 -33.21 5.63
CA VAL A 38 -10.01 -33.46 4.67
C VAL A 38 -9.48 -34.26 3.46
N PRO A 39 -10.10 -35.41 3.10
CA PRO A 39 -9.71 -36.14 1.91
C PRO A 39 -9.92 -35.28 0.66
N TYR A 40 -8.93 -35.27 -0.23
CA TYR A 40 -8.82 -34.40 -1.41
C TYR A 40 -10.05 -34.39 -2.34
N ARG A 41 -10.90 -35.42 -2.27
CA ARG A 41 -12.11 -35.58 -3.09
C ARG A 41 -13.34 -34.82 -2.58
N GLN A 42 -13.29 -34.23 -1.39
CA GLN A 42 -14.41 -33.51 -0.76
C GLN A 42 -14.09 -32.05 -0.45
N ILE A 43 -12.95 -31.55 -0.97
CA ILE A 43 -12.57 -30.15 -0.80
C ILE A 43 -13.36 -29.31 -1.81
N ASP A 44 -14.37 -28.63 -1.30
CA ASP A 44 -15.10 -27.62 -2.07
C ASP A 44 -14.28 -26.33 -2.10
N HIS A 45 -14.11 -25.73 -3.28
CA HIS A 45 -13.26 -24.54 -3.46
C HIS A 45 -13.91 -23.28 -2.90
N ASP A 46 -15.24 -23.28 -2.79
CA ASP A 46 -16.04 -22.14 -2.32
C ASP A 46 -16.41 -22.23 -0.83
N ALA A 47 -16.08 -23.37 -0.18
CA ALA A 47 -16.33 -23.55 1.24
C ALA A 47 -15.24 -22.88 2.09
N ALA A 48 -15.66 -22.02 3.03
CA ALA A 48 -14.75 -21.40 3.98
C ALA A 48 -14.01 -22.48 4.80
N PHE A 49 -12.70 -22.31 5.00
CA PHE A 49 -11.84 -23.18 5.84
C PHE A 49 -12.46 -23.49 7.21
N SER A 50 -13.24 -22.55 7.76
CA SER A 50 -13.95 -22.72 9.03
C SER A 50 -14.99 -23.85 9.00
N VAL A 51 -15.56 -24.20 7.85
CA VAL A 51 -16.58 -25.27 7.70
C VAL A 51 -15.95 -26.66 7.85
N ALA A 52 -14.75 -26.87 7.30
CA ALA A 52 -14.01 -28.13 7.47
C ALA A 52 -13.79 -28.46 8.96
N LEU A 53 -13.51 -27.41 9.73
CA LEU A 53 -13.26 -27.44 11.16
C LEU A 53 -14.52 -27.65 12.01
N VAL A 54 -15.67 -27.16 11.54
CA VAL A 54 -16.98 -27.30 12.22
C VAL A 54 -17.41 -28.76 12.35
N CYS A 55 -17.10 -29.63 11.39
CA CYS A 55 -17.57 -31.01 11.37
C CYS A 55 -16.86 -31.97 12.36
N ARG A 56 -15.80 -31.55 13.06
CA ARG A 56 -15.00 -32.47 13.90
C ARG A 56 -14.82 -32.05 15.35
N TYR A 57 -14.88 -30.75 15.66
CA TYR A 57 -14.72 -30.24 17.03
C TYR A 57 -15.74 -29.13 17.30
N GLU A 58 -16.33 -29.09 18.50
CA GLU A 58 -17.26 -28.00 18.86
C GLU A 58 -16.52 -26.80 19.48
N LEU A 59 -15.45 -27.04 20.24
CA LEU A 59 -14.71 -25.98 20.95
C LEU A 59 -13.92 -25.04 20.02
N VAL A 60 -13.50 -25.52 18.86
CA VAL A 60 -12.72 -24.69 17.93
C VAL A 60 -13.62 -24.00 16.87
N GLN A 61 -14.94 -24.28 16.85
CA GLN A 61 -15.91 -23.49 16.06
C GLN A 61 -15.95 -22.03 16.53
N VAL A 62 -16.09 -21.81 17.84
CA VAL A 62 -16.17 -20.46 18.41
C VAL A 62 -14.86 -19.70 18.18
N ARG A 63 -13.71 -20.37 18.29
CA ARG A 63 -12.39 -19.77 18.07
C ARG A 63 -12.16 -19.38 16.61
N SER A 64 -12.58 -20.22 15.67
CA SER A 64 -12.38 -19.98 14.23
C SER A 64 -13.28 -18.86 13.72
N CYS A 65 -14.56 -18.85 14.13
CA CYS A 65 -15.50 -17.78 13.79
C CYS A 65 -15.07 -16.42 14.37
N LEU A 66 -14.58 -16.39 15.61
CA LEU A 66 -14.05 -15.17 16.23
C LEU A 66 -12.80 -14.66 15.49
N GLY A 67 -11.94 -15.56 15.03
CA GLY A 67 -10.76 -15.21 14.23
C GLY A 67 -11.10 -14.61 12.87
N CYS A 68 -12.19 -15.04 12.24
CA CYS A 68 -12.69 -14.43 11.01
C CYS A 68 -13.21 -13.02 11.26
N ALA A 69 -14.11 -12.84 12.24
CA ALA A 69 -14.68 -11.53 12.59
C ALA A 69 -13.61 -10.49 12.94
N ALA A 70 -12.67 -10.86 13.81
CA ALA A 70 -11.60 -9.96 14.24
C ALA A 70 -10.68 -9.50 13.09
N ARG A 71 -10.48 -10.34 12.06
CA ARG A 71 -9.69 -9.94 10.88
C ARG A 71 -10.42 -8.90 10.04
N TYR A 72 -11.73 -9.05 9.82
CA TYR A 72 -12.51 -8.07 9.05
C TYR A 72 -12.46 -6.70 9.72
N ASP A 73 -12.73 -6.63 11.03
CA ASP A 73 -12.68 -5.38 11.79
C ASP A 73 -11.32 -4.68 11.71
N HIS A 74 -10.23 -5.45 11.82
CA HIS A 74 -8.88 -4.90 11.75
C HIS A 74 -8.58 -4.27 10.37
N CYS A 75 -8.99 -4.93 9.28
CA CYS A 75 -8.79 -4.39 7.93
C CYS A 75 -9.51 -3.06 7.72
N TYR A 76 -10.77 -2.94 8.17
CA TYR A 76 -11.54 -1.69 8.09
C TYR A 76 -10.93 -0.58 8.95
N ALA A 77 -10.53 -0.89 10.19
CA ALA A 77 -9.90 0.07 11.10
C ALA A 77 -8.55 0.58 10.56
N CYS A 78 -7.77 -0.29 9.92
CA CYS A 78 -6.53 0.13 9.27
C CYS A 78 -6.81 0.98 8.02
N GLN A 79 -7.85 0.68 7.24
CA GLN A 79 -8.19 1.47 6.04
C GLN A 79 -8.63 2.90 6.41
N SER A 80 -9.42 3.07 7.47
CA SER A 80 -9.88 4.37 7.94
C SER A 80 -8.79 5.21 8.61
N SER A 81 -7.72 4.58 9.08
CA SER A 81 -6.57 5.26 9.70
C SER A 81 -5.49 5.67 8.68
N ARG A 82 -5.56 5.19 7.42
CA ARG A 82 -4.63 5.51 6.32
C ARG A 82 -4.87 6.81 5.52
N PRO A 83 -6.04 7.48 5.51
CA PRO A 83 -6.27 8.62 4.61
C PRO A 83 -5.49 9.88 5.03
N SER A 84 -4.94 9.93 6.24
CA SER A 84 -4.21 11.09 6.77
C SER A 84 -2.79 11.25 6.23
N SER A 85 -2.36 10.55 5.18
CA SER A 85 -1.05 10.80 4.56
C SER A 85 -1.13 10.93 3.06
N LEU A 86 -1.85 10.03 2.38
CA LEU A 86 -2.02 10.11 0.93
C LEU A 86 -2.95 11.26 0.51
N SER A 87 -4.02 11.55 1.25
CA SER A 87 -4.95 12.61 0.85
C SER A 87 -4.31 14.00 0.94
N TYR A 88 -3.42 14.27 1.88
CA TYR A 88 -2.76 15.59 1.95
C TYR A 88 -1.85 15.86 0.75
N THR A 89 -1.17 14.83 0.23
CA THR A 89 -0.29 14.99 -0.95
C THR A 89 -1.10 15.00 -2.26
N HIS A 90 -2.13 14.16 -2.40
CA HIS A 90 -2.94 14.12 -3.62
C HIS A 90 -3.96 15.27 -3.75
N CYS A 91 -4.44 15.83 -2.64
CA CYS A 91 -5.34 17.00 -2.67
C CYS A 91 -4.66 18.29 -3.12
N SER A 92 -3.33 18.34 -3.16
CA SER A 92 -2.60 19.50 -3.70
C SER A 92 -2.66 19.60 -5.24
N TYR A 93 -3.06 18.53 -5.93
CA TYR A 93 -3.11 18.45 -7.40
C TYR A 93 -4.52 18.27 -7.99
N SER A 94 -5.55 18.02 -7.17
CA SER A 94 -6.92 17.90 -7.68
C SER A 94 -7.58 19.27 -7.78
N TYR A 95 -7.64 19.78 -9.00
CA TYR A 95 -8.17 21.09 -9.36
C TYR A 95 -9.70 21.25 -9.17
N ASP A 96 -10.45 20.20 -8.83
CA ASP A 96 -11.90 20.29 -8.61
C ASP A 96 -12.41 19.23 -7.62
N ALA A 97 -12.41 19.53 -6.31
CA ALA A 97 -13.19 18.77 -5.32
C ALA A 97 -13.56 19.63 -4.10
N ALA A 98 -14.09 20.84 -4.35
CA ALA A 98 -14.54 21.75 -3.31
C ALA A 98 -15.68 21.20 -2.43
N MET A 99 -16.44 20.19 -2.89
CA MET A 99 -17.62 19.68 -2.18
C MET A 99 -17.35 18.66 -1.06
N VAL A 100 -16.12 18.15 -0.92
CA VAL A 100 -15.77 17.13 0.10
C VAL A 100 -15.01 17.71 1.30
N HIS A 101 -14.82 19.03 1.31
CA HIS A 101 -13.91 19.78 2.18
C HIS A 101 -14.52 20.23 3.52
N SER A 102 -15.65 19.67 3.97
CA SER A 102 -16.14 19.95 5.32
C SER A 102 -15.27 19.22 6.34
N PHE A 103 -14.12 19.79 6.66
CA PHE A 103 -13.26 19.34 7.74
C PHE A 103 -13.95 19.62 9.07
N ASN A 104 -14.12 18.59 9.88
CA ASN A 104 -14.58 18.77 11.25
C ASN A 104 -13.39 19.31 12.06
N GLU A 105 -13.50 20.56 12.54
CA GLU A 105 -12.42 21.32 13.23
C GLU A 105 -11.80 20.60 14.43
N LYS A 106 -12.48 19.60 15.00
CA LYS A 106 -11.97 18.84 16.16
C LYS A 106 -11.14 17.61 15.82
N THR A 107 -11.29 17.03 14.64
CA THR A 107 -10.70 15.70 14.34
C THR A 107 -9.75 15.73 13.12
N GLY A 108 -9.75 16.80 12.33
CA GLY A 108 -8.82 16.98 11.20
C GLY A 108 -8.97 15.97 10.04
N THR A 109 -9.87 14.99 10.15
CA THR A 109 -10.13 13.95 9.15
C THR A 109 -11.39 14.23 8.33
N PRO A 110 -11.35 14.10 6.99
CA PRO A 110 -12.51 14.32 6.12
C PRO A 110 -13.50 13.14 6.21
N VAL A 111 -14.41 13.19 7.19
CA VAL A 111 -15.40 12.12 7.42
C VAL A 111 -16.32 11.92 6.21
N ASN A 112 -16.74 13.00 5.56
CA ASN A 112 -17.63 12.94 4.39
C ASN A 112 -17.00 12.21 3.20
N ALA A 113 -15.69 12.37 2.98
CA ALA A 113 -14.97 11.66 1.93
C ALA A 113 -14.94 10.16 2.19
N THR A 114 -14.67 9.76 3.43
CA THR A 114 -14.64 8.34 3.81
C THR A 114 -16.02 7.69 3.68
N VAL A 115 -17.09 8.39 4.07
CA VAL A 115 -18.47 7.87 3.95
C VAL A 115 -18.85 7.66 2.48
N VAL A 116 -18.55 8.63 1.59
CA VAL A 116 -18.82 8.48 0.15
C VAL A 116 -18.03 7.32 -0.45
N MET A 117 -16.76 7.15 -0.09
CA MET A 117 -15.94 6.02 -0.56
C MET A 117 -16.46 4.67 -0.08
N ILE A 118 -16.92 4.56 1.17
CA ILE A 118 -17.51 3.32 1.71
C ILE A 118 -18.82 3.01 1.00
N ILE A 119 -19.70 4.00 0.79
CA ILE A 119 -20.97 3.81 0.09
C ILE A 119 -20.73 3.36 -1.36
N ALA A 120 -19.83 4.04 -2.08
CA ALA A 120 -19.48 3.66 -3.45
C ALA A 120 -18.93 2.23 -3.52
N THR A 121 -18.02 1.87 -2.60
CA THR A 121 -17.45 0.52 -2.52
C THR A 121 -18.51 -0.53 -2.18
N ALA A 122 -19.45 -0.21 -1.28
CA ALA A 122 -20.54 -1.10 -0.90
C ALA A 122 -21.48 -1.39 -2.07
N ILE A 123 -21.80 -0.38 -2.89
CA ILE A 123 -22.61 -0.56 -4.10
C ILE A 123 -21.90 -1.49 -5.08
N VAL A 124 -20.61 -1.27 -5.35
CA VAL A 124 -19.82 -2.12 -6.25
C VAL A 124 -19.74 -3.56 -5.72
N ALA A 125 -19.53 -3.74 -4.42
CA ALA A 125 -19.48 -5.05 -3.78
C ALA A 125 -20.84 -5.79 -3.83
N PHE A 126 -21.96 -5.07 -3.73
CA PHE A 126 -23.30 -5.66 -3.77
C PHE A 126 -23.67 -6.21 -5.16
N PHE A 127 -23.22 -5.54 -6.22
CA PHE A 127 -23.51 -5.94 -7.60
C PHE A 127 -22.50 -6.95 -8.19
N THR A 128 -21.39 -7.23 -7.51
CA THR A 128 -20.28 -8.04 -8.05
C THR A 128 -20.11 -9.37 -7.30
N LYS A 129 -19.94 -10.49 -8.04
CA LYS A 129 -19.63 -11.80 -7.44
C LYS A 129 -18.20 -11.85 -6.92
N MET A 130 -17.97 -12.57 -5.82
CA MET A 130 -16.65 -12.74 -5.17
C MET A 130 -15.58 -13.22 -6.16
N ASP A 131 -15.88 -14.19 -7.03
CA ASP A 131 -14.90 -14.70 -8.01
C ASP A 131 -14.43 -13.62 -8.99
N ILE A 132 -15.36 -12.81 -9.49
CA ILE A 132 -15.05 -11.73 -10.42
C ILE A 132 -14.20 -10.68 -9.72
N LEU A 133 -14.55 -10.34 -8.47
CA LEU A 133 -13.81 -9.37 -7.68
C LEU A 133 -12.39 -9.87 -7.37
N ALA A 134 -12.21 -11.14 -7.03
CA ALA A 134 -10.89 -11.74 -6.80
C ALA A 134 -10.03 -11.73 -8.07
N ASN A 135 -10.62 -12.02 -9.23
CA ASN A 135 -9.94 -11.95 -10.52
C ASN A 135 -9.53 -10.51 -10.88
N LEU A 136 -10.43 -9.53 -10.67
CA LEU A 136 -10.14 -8.11 -10.90
C LEU A 136 -9.06 -7.55 -9.95
N LEU A 137 -9.06 -7.97 -8.68
CA LEU A 137 -8.03 -7.60 -7.72
C LEU A 137 -6.67 -8.21 -8.08
N SER A 138 -6.66 -9.46 -8.54
CA SER A 138 -5.43 -10.16 -8.95
C SER A 138 -4.79 -9.48 -10.16
N ILE A 139 -5.56 -9.18 -11.21
CA ILE A 139 -5.03 -8.48 -12.38
C ILE A 139 -4.55 -7.06 -12.03
N SER A 140 -5.26 -6.36 -11.14
CA SER A 140 -4.89 -5.00 -10.71
C SER A 140 -3.57 -4.96 -9.93
N THR A 141 -3.39 -5.87 -8.97
CA THR A 141 -2.16 -5.94 -8.16
C THR A 141 -0.95 -6.36 -8.99
N LEU A 142 -1.11 -7.33 -9.90
CA LEU A 142 -0.07 -7.70 -10.86
C LEU A 142 0.30 -6.52 -11.78
N PHE A 143 -0.68 -5.75 -12.24
CA PHE A 143 -0.45 -4.58 -13.07
C PHE A 143 0.33 -3.49 -12.33
N ILE A 144 -0.03 -3.21 -11.07
CA ILE A 144 0.70 -2.24 -10.23
C ILE A 144 2.13 -2.71 -9.98
N PHE A 145 2.36 -3.99 -9.66
CA PHE A 145 3.71 -4.51 -9.45
C PHE A 145 4.57 -4.42 -10.71
N MET A 146 3.98 -4.63 -11.90
CA MET A 146 4.66 -4.40 -13.16
C MET A 146 5.07 -2.93 -13.33
N LEU A 147 4.16 -1.99 -13.09
CA LEU A 147 4.46 -0.55 -13.16
C LEU A 147 5.53 -0.14 -12.14
N VAL A 148 5.49 -0.67 -10.91
CA VAL A 148 6.50 -0.41 -9.89
C VAL A 148 7.86 -0.97 -10.31
N ALA A 149 7.91 -2.17 -10.87
CA ALA A 149 9.16 -2.77 -11.37
C ALA A 149 9.78 -1.92 -12.50
N VAL A 150 8.95 -1.45 -13.45
CA VAL A 150 9.39 -0.53 -14.52
C VAL A 150 9.85 0.81 -13.94
N ALA A 151 9.10 1.39 -13.00
CA ALA A 151 9.47 2.65 -12.34
C ALA A 151 10.81 2.54 -11.60
N LEU A 152 11.07 1.41 -10.93
CA LEU A 152 12.36 1.15 -10.29
C LEU A 152 13.50 0.96 -11.30
N LEU A 153 13.23 0.32 -12.43
CA LEU A 153 14.18 0.18 -13.53
C LEU A 153 14.56 1.57 -14.07
N VAL A 154 13.57 2.38 -14.46
CA VAL A 154 13.76 3.76 -14.93
C VAL A 154 14.53 4.59 -13.91
N ARG A 155 14.12 4.55 -12.62
CA ARG A 155 14.84 5.26 -11.55
C ARG A 155 16.31 4.87 -11.48
N ARG A 156 16.64 3.58 -11.63
CA ARG A 156 18.03 3.12 -11.64
C ARG A 156 18.84 3.69 -12.80
N TYR A 157 18.23 3.81 -13.99
CA TYR A 157 18.91 4.40 -15.16
C TYR A 157 19.08 5.92 -15.05
N TYR A 158 18.09 6.66 -14.53
CA TYR A 158 18.14 8.13 -14.45
C TYR A 158 18.94 8.67 -13.24
N VAL A 159 18.96 7.98 -12.09
CA VAL A 159 19.63 8.47 -10.85
C VAL A 159 21.15 8.29 -10.86
N THR A 160 21.73 7.59 -11.84
CA THR A 160 23.19 7.38 -11.91
C THR A 160 23.97 8.65 -12.29
N GLY A 161 23.30 9.74 -12.68
CA GLY A 161 23.96 10.99 -13.14
C GLY A 161 24.37 12.00 -12.06
N GLU A 162 23.82 11.95 -10.83
CA GLU A 162 23.93 13.07 -9.88
C GLU A 162 24.99 12.91 -8.77
N PHE A 163 25.62 11.74 -8.65
CA PHE A 163 26.65 11.50 -7.62
C PHE A 163 28.01 12.13 -7.91
N HIS A 164 28.19 12.76 -9.08
CA HIS A 164 29.42 13.51 -9.35
C HIS A 164 29.26 14.95 -8.84
N GLN A 165 28.29 15.72 -9.34
CA GLN A 165 28.28 17.19 -9.17
C GLN A 165 28.20 17.67 -7.71
N THR A 166 27.41 17.02 -6.86
CA THR A 166 27.22 17.46 -5.46
C THR A 166 28.49 17.27 -4.63
N ASP A 167 29.25 16.19 -4.88
CA ASP A 167 30.52 15.92 -4.20
C ASP A 167 31.66 16.85 -4.68
N TYR A 168 31.66 17.28 -5.96
CA TYR A 168 32.63 18.29 -6.43
C TYR A 168 32.38 19.67 -5.82
N VAL A 169 31.13 20.11 -5.69
CA VAL A 169 30.82 21.45 -5.16
C VAL A 169 31.12 21.54 -3.66
N LEU A 170 30.93 20.46 -2.91
CA LEU A 170 31.23 20.41 -1.48
C LEU A 170 32.74 20.22 -1.19
N ASN A 171 33.46 19.48 -2.04
CA ASN A 171 34.89 19.24 -1.85
C ASN A 171 35.78 20.33 -2.48
N ASN A 172 35.22 21.21 -3.30
CA ASN A 172 35.94 22.31 -3.95
C ASN A 172 35.31 23.66 -3.57
N PRO A 173 35.81 24.38 -2.54
CA PRO A 173 35.24 25.64 -2.08
C PRO A 173 35.26 26.76 -3.14
N ASN A 174 36.04 26.60 -4.20
CA ASN A 174 36.16 27.50 -5.34
C ASN A 174 35.20 27.15 -6.51
N ALA A 175 34.48 26.01 -6.45
CA ALA A 175 33.48 25.66 -7.47
C ALA A 175 32.22 26.55 -7.39
N PHE A 176 31.83 26.97 -6.19
CA PHE A 176 30.70 27.89 -5.98
C PHE A 176 30.98 29.29 -6.56
N ALA A 177 32.23 29.76 -6.45
CA ALA A 177 32.64 31.05 -6.99
C ALA A 177 32.63 31.09 -8.53
N MET A 178 32.96 29.98 -9.19
CA MET A 178 32.96 29.86 -10.65
C MET A 178 31.53 29.85 -11.25
N HIS A 179 30.58 29.21 -10.56
CA HIS A 179 29.17 29.26 -10.95
C HIS A 179 28.53 30.63 -10.73
N ALA A 180 28.94 31.36 -9.69
CA ALA A 180 28.46 32.71 -9.43
C ALA A 180 28.92 33.71 -10.51
N ASP A 181 30.17 33.60 -10.98
CA ASP A 181 30.71 34.47 -12.04
C ASP A 181 30.02 34.24 -13.39
N HIS A 182 29.71 32.97 -13.71
CA HIS A 182 29.02 32.64 -14.96
C HIS A 182 27.53 33.08 -14.99
N SER A 183 26.90 33.23 -13.81
CA SER A 183 25.53 33.77 -13.67
C SER A 183 25.46 35.30 -13.67
N ALA A 184 26.61 35.98 -13.54
CA ALA A 184 26.70 37.44 -13.55
C ALA A 184 26.97 38.03 -14.95
N GLN A 185 27.18 37.19 -15.98
CA GLN A 185 27.22 37.63 -17.37
C GLN A 185 25.77 37.82 -17.86
N PRO A 186 25.30 39.06 -18.11
CA PRO A 186 23.98 39.26 -18.70
C PRO A 186 23.95 38.56 -20.05
N HIS A 187 22.99 37.66 -20.23
CA HIS A 187 22.65 37.10 -21.54
C HIS A 187 22.29 38.26 -22.47
N THR A 188 23.26 38.73 -23.26
CA THR A 188 23.00 39.56 -24.43
C THR A 188 22.34 38.68 -25.46
N THR A 189 21.02 38.79 -25.54
CA THR A 189 20.22 38.32 -26.67
C THR A 189 20.64 39.11 -27.91
N ASP A 190 21.45 38.50 -28.75
CA ASP A 190 21.62 38.92 -30.15
C ASP A 190 20.92 37.88 -31.05
N TRP A 191 19.83 38.38 -31.66
CA TRP A 191 18.87 37.82 -32.62
C TRP A 191 17.70 37.01 -32.07
#